data_AF-A0A7C4VWT1-F1
#
_entry.id   AF-A0A7C4VWT1-F1
#
_cell.length_a   1.000
_cell.length_b   1.000
_cell.length_c   1.000
_cell.angle_alpha   90.00
_cell.angle_beta   90.00
_cell.angle_gamma   90.00
#
_symmetry.space_group_name_H-M   'P 1'
#
loop_
_entity.id
_entity.type
_entity.pdbx_description
1 polymer ?
#
loop_
_entity_poly.entity_id
_entity_poly.type
_entity_poly.pdbx_seq_one_letter_code
_entity_poly.pdbx_strand_id
1 'polypeptide(L)'
;MTLVINRKNDKTHAALLENGKLTEIYFPDDEESVAGSIFVGRIEKSVPALEAAFVKLSNNENGFLRLKDIRPEYLETFGLKKLQE
;
A
#
# COMPACT_ATOMS: atom_id res chain seq x y z
N MET A 1 5.21 10.79 -27.98
CA MET A 1 4.47 10.70 -26.71
C MET A 1 5.02 11.77 -25.79
N THR A 2 4.17 12.60 -25.20
CA THR A 2 4.55 13.72 -24.34
C THR A 2 3.70 13.70 -23.09
N LEU A 3 4.32 13.69 -21.91
CA LEU A 3 3.63 13.85 -20.64
C LEU A 3 3.73 15.32 -20.21
N VAL A 4 2.58 15.97 -20.03
CA VAL A 4 2.47 17.34 -19.55
C VAL A 4 2.01 17.30 -18.09
N ILE A 5 2.76 17.95 -17.20
CA ILE A 5 2.46 18.01 -15.76
C ILE A 5 2.18 19.46 -15.37
N ASN A 6 1.07 19.68 -14.67
CA ASN A 6 0.69 21.00 -14.14
C ASN A 6 0.34 20.88 -12.65
N ARG A 7 0.99 21.68 -11.80
CA ARG A 7 0.66 21.78 -10.38
C ARG A 7 -0.12 23.07 -10.11
N LYS A 8 -1.33 22.95 -9.57
CA LYS A 8 -2.18 24.08 -9.18
C LYS A 8 -2.90 23.78 -7.88
N ASN A 9 -2.90 24.71 -6.92
CA ASN A 9 -3.54 24.55 -5.61
C ASN A 9 -3.12 23.24 -4.91
N ASP A 10 -1.83 22.93 -4.95
CA ASP A 10 -1.22 21.70 -4.42
C ASP A 10 -1.64 20.36 -5.06
N LYS A 11 -2.51 20.42 -6.08
CA LYS A 11 -2.90 19.25 -6.88
C LYS A 11 -2.04 19.13 -8.13
N THR A 12 -1.57 17.91 -8.40
CA THR A 12 -0.80 17.57 -9.60
C THR A 12 -1.72 16.98 -10.66
N HIS A 13 -1.85 17.68 -11.77
CA HIS A 13 -2.57 17.23 -12.96
C HIS A 13 -1.58 16.71 -13.99
N ALA A 14 -1.95 15.65 -14.71
CA ALA A 14 -1.14 15.14 -15.81
C ALA A 14 -1.97 14.93 -17.07
N ALA A 15 -1.36 15.14 -18.23
CA ALA A 15 -1.97 14.88 -19.53
C ALA A 15 -0.98 14.15 -20.42
N LEU A 16 -1.43 13.09 -21.07
CA LEU A 16 -0.65 12.33 -22.02
C LEU A 16 -1.04 12.71 -23.44
N LEU A 17 -0.06 13.11 -24.24
CA LEU A 17 -0.23 13.46 -25.63
C LEU A 17 0.49 12.49 -26.56
N GLU A 18 -0.18 12.09 -27.63
CA GLU A 18 0.38 11.33 -28.72
C GLU A 18 0.26 12.13 -30.01
N ASN A 19 1.39 12.37 -30.69
CA ASN A 19 1.47 13.19 -31.90
C ASN A 19 0.81 14.58 -31.73
N GLY A 20 0.99 15.19 -30.55
CA GLY A 20 0.41 16.50 -30.21
C GLY A 20 -1.08 16.49 -29.92
N LYS A 21 -1.76 15.33 -29.94
CA LYS A 21 -3.16 15.17 -29.57
C LYS A 21 -3.28 14.62 -28.16
N LEU A 22 -4.22 15.13 -27.38
CA LEU A 22 -4.53 14.63 -26.04
C LEU A 22 -5.14 13.22 -26.13
N THR A 23 -4.57 12.27 -25.40
CA THR A 23 -5.04 10.89 -25.33
C THR A 23 -5.58 10.54 -23.94
N GLU A 24 -4.95 11.02 -22.86
CA GLU A 24 -5.36 10.73 -21.48
C GLU A 24 -5.16 11.96 -20.57
N ILE A 25 -6.00 12.09 -19.55
CA ILE A 25 -5.87 13.11 -18.50
C ILE A 25 -6.06 12.48 -17.12
N TYR A 26 -5.21 12.87 -16.18
CA TYR A 26 -5.25 12.46 -14.79
C TYR A 26 -5.50 13.68 -13.91
N PHE A 27 -6.57 13.61 -13.13
CA PHE A 27 -6.87 14.52 -12.03
C PHE A 27 -6.71 13.74 -10.73
N PRO A 28 -6.00 14.27 -9.73
CA PRO A 28 -5.88 13.61 -8.44
C PRO A 28 -7.21 13.71 -7.70
N ASP A 29 -7.63 12.59 -7.11
CA ASP A 29 -8.80 12.54 -6.23
C ASP A 29 -8.54 13.33 -4.93
N ASP A 30 -9.61 13.79 -4.30
CA ASP A 30 -9.55 14.47 -2.99
C ASP A 30 -9.25 13.52 -1.84
N GLU A 31 -9.56 12.23 -2.00
CA GLU A 31 -9.27 11.18 -1.02
C GLU A 31 -8.15 10.27 -1.54
N GLU A 32 -6.99 10.32 -0.88
CA GLU A 32 -5.92 9.37 -1.16
C GLU A 32 -6.33 7.97 -0.68
N SER A 33 -6.53 7.05 -1.61
CA SER A 33 -6.72 5.64 -1.28
C SER A 33 -5.42 5.03 -0.75
N VAL A 34 -5.50 4.35 0.38
CA VAL A 34 -4.37 3.55 0.90
C VAL A 34 -4.15 2.25 0.10
N ALA A 35 -5.05 1.89 -0.80
CA ALA A 35 -4.94 0.66 -1.59
C ALA A 35 -3.69 0.69 -2.49
N GLY A 36 -2.90 -0.38 -2.45
CA GLY A 36 -1.65 -0.49 -3.22
C GLY A 36 -0.45 0.25 -2.62
N SER A 37 -0.66 1.00 -1.53
CA SER A 37 0.45 1.64 -0.80
C SER A 37 1.32 0.60 -0.10
N ILE A 38 2.62 0.89 -0.01
CA ILE A 38 3.61 0.06 0.67
C ILE A 38 4.01 0.76 1.96
N PHE A 39 3.87 0.07 3.08
CA PHE A 39 4.17 0.60 4.40
C PHE A 39 5.29 -0.20 5.06
N VAL A 40 6.08 0.50 5.88
CA VAL A 40 6.93 -0.14 6.87
C VAL A 40 6.15 -0.19 8.18
N GLY A 41 6.09 -1.36 8.78
CA GLY A 41 5.35 -1.58 10.02
C GLY A 41 6.05 -2.54 10.96
N ARG A 42 5.64 -2.51 12.22
CA ARG A 42 6.13 -3.40 13.28
C ARG A 42 5.02 -4.35 13.70
N ILE A 43 5.30 -5.65 13.76
CA ILE A 43 4.37 -6.63 14.33
C ILE A 43 4.23 -6.33 15.82
N GLU A 44 3.01 -6.02 16.26
CA GLU A 44 2.71 -5.79 17.69
C GLU A 44 2.20 -7.05 18.37
N LYS A 45 1.35 -7.81 17.68
CA LYS A 45 0.70 -9.00 18.25
C LYS A 45 0.33 -9.99 17.17
N SER A 46 0.61 -11.26 17.41
CA SER A 46 0.06 -12.38 16.66
C SER A 46 -1.17 -12.97 17.37
N VAL A 47 -2.20 -13.34 16.62
CA VAL A 47 -3.45 -13.90 17.17
C VAL A 47 -3.75 -15.23 16.45
N PRO A 48 -3.45 -16.38 17.07
CA PRO A 48 -3.65 -17.71 16.47
C PRO A 48 -5.08 -17.94 16.01
N ALA A 49 -6.07 -17.59 16.85
CA ALA A 49 -7.49 -17.75 16.55
C ALA A 49 -7.98 -17.00 15.29
N LEU A 50 -7.23 -15.99 14.83
CA LEU A 50 -7.52 -15.24 13.61
C LEU A 50 -6.61 -15.62 12.44
N GLU A 51 -5.64 -16.52 12.67
CA GLU A 51 -4.57 -16.84 11.74
C GLU A 51 -3.92 -15.57 11.17
N ALA A 52 -3.63 -14.60 12.04
CA ALA A 52 -3.18 -13.27 11.64
C ALA A 52 -2.23 -12.60 12.64
N ALA A 53 -1.58 -11.53 12.19
CA ALA A 53 -0.80 -10.62 12.99
C ALA A 53 -1.29 -9.18 12.82
N PHE A 54 -1.35 -8.46 13.93
CA PHE A 54 -1.56 -7.02 13.96
C PHE A 54 -0.22 -6.30 13.83
N VAL A 55 -0.17 -5.35 12.91
CA VAL A 55 1.03 -4.60 12.53
C VAL A 55 0.77 -3.13 12.78
N LYS A 56 1.59 -2.47 13.60
CA LYS A 56 1.57 -1.01 13.71
C LYS A 56 2.24 -0.40 12.49
N LEU A 57 1.50 0.41 11.74
CA LEU A 57 2.02 1.11 10.57
C LEU A 57 2.59 2.47 10.97
N SER A 58 3.52 2.98 10.16
CA SER A 58 4.18 4.28 10.38
C SER A 58 3.23 5.48 10.31
N ASN A 59 2.08 5.33 9.64
CA ASN A 59 1.04 6.36 9.52
C ASN A 59 0.07 6.37 10.73
N ASN A 60 0.45 5.75 11.84
CA ASN A 60 -0.37 5.53 13.04
C ASN A 60 -1.60 4.61 12.87
N GLU A 61 -1.85 4.05 11.69
CA GLU A 61 -2.88 3.05 11.50
C GLU A 61 -2.44 1.66 11.99
N ASN A 62 -3.42 0.78 12.19
CA ASN A 62 -3.18 -0.61 12.55
C ASN A 62 -3.53 -1.50 11.35
N GLY A 63 -2.53 -2.24 10.87
CA GLY A 63 -2.68 -3.23 9.80
C GLY A 63 -3.10 -4.59 10.35
N PHE A 64 -3.89 -5.31 9.57
CA PHE A 64 -4.22 -6.72 9.78
C PHE A 64 -3.57 -7.56 8.69
N LEU A 65 -2.64 -8.42 9.07
CA LEU A 65 -1.86 -9.24 8.15
C LEU A 65 -2.19 -10.73 8.37
N ARG A 66 -2.88 -11.34 7.41
CA ARG A 66 -3.20 -12.77 7.45
C ARG A 66 -1.92 -13.59 7.27
N LEU A 67 -1.73 -14.63 8.08
CA LEU A 67 -0.53 -15.45 8.01
C LEU A 67 -0.34 -16.12 6.64
N LYS A 68 -1.44 -16.50 5.98
CA LYS A 68 -1.41 -17.11 4.64
C LYS A 68 -0.93 -16.19 3.51
N ASP A 69 -0.95 -14.87 3.73
CA ASP A 69 -0.48 -13.88 2.75
C ASP A 69 1.02 -13.54 2.97
N ILE A 70 1.64 -14.09 4.03
CA ILE A 70 3.03 -13.86 4.37
C ILE A 70 3.88 -14.94 3.68
N ARG A 71 4.97 -14.52 3.03
CA ARG A 71 5.94 -15.46 2.44
C ARG A 71 6.55 -16.36 3.54
N PRO A 72 6.77 -17.66 3.27
CA PRO A 72 7.27 -18.61 4.27
C PRO A 72 8.56 -18.18 4.98
N GLU A 73 9.48 -17.54 4.26
CA GLU A 73 10.73 -16.99 4.79
C GLU A 73 10.53 -15.98 5.94
N TYR A 74 9.45 -15.18 5.87
CA TYR A 74 9.13 -14.21 6.91
C TYR A 74 8.37 -14.83 8.07
N LEU A 75 7.58 -15.90 7.84
CA LEU A 75 6.93 -16.62 8.93
C LEU A 75 7.96 -17.21 9.90
N GLU A 76 9.09 -17.71 9.39
CA GLU A 76 10.20 -18.20 10.23
C GLU A 76 10.93 -17.05 10.92
N THR A 77 11.33 -16.04 10.14
CA THR A 77 12.11 -14.90 10.63
C THR A 77 11.43 -14.18 11.79
N PHE A 78 10.10 -14.02 11.73
CA PHE A 78 9.32 -13.34 12.76
C PHE A 78 8.69 -14.29 13.78
N GLY A 79 9.02 -15.58 13.75
CA GLY A 79 8.51 -16.56 14.72
C GLY A 79 7.00 -16.81 14.66
N LEU A 80 6.36 -16.52 13.53
CA LEU A 80 4.91 -16.61 13.36
C LEU A 80 4.42 -18.04 13.07
N LYS A 81 5.32 -18.97 12.73
CA LYS A 81 4.97 -20.39 12.44
C LYS A 81 4.43 -21.15 13.65
N LYS A 82 4.85 -20.83 14.88
CA LYS A 82 4.51 -21.56 16.12
C LYS A 82 3.04 -21.44 16.56
N LEU A 83 2.20 -20.81 15.75
CA LEU A 83 0.83 -20.43 16.08
C LEU A 83 -0.19 -21.10 15.17
N GLN A 84 0.27 -21.91 14.21
CA GLN A 84 -0.57 -22.74 13.33
C GLN A 84 -0.60 -24.21 13.78
N GLU A 85 0.10 -24.56 14.86
CA GLU A 85 0.08 -25.88 15.52
C GLU A 85 -0.79 -25.87 16.78
#